data_AF-A0A661T8D4-F1
#
_entry.id   AF-A0A661T8D4-F1
#
_cell.length_a   1.000
_cell.length_b   1.000
_cell.length_c   1.000
_cell.angle_alpha   90.00
_cell.angle_beta   90.00
_cell.angle_gamma   90.00
#
_symmetry.space_group_name_H-M   'P 1'
#
loop_
_entity.id
_entity.type
_entity.pdbx_description
1 polymer ?
#
loop_
_entity_poly.entity_id
_entity_poly.type
_entity_poly.pdbx_seq_one_letter_code
_entity_poly.pdbx_strand_id
1 'polypeptide(L)'
;MLPEFYQFFHPTKMIFGKGISCDFAHELEELNAKKYFIVSDHVIHDLALLDDIRNGLHQEGFTITGQFLDVPQDASLAAVQKVSRQASETGAQGLIAIGGGSVIDTAKAANFTFSEGGDLVEDYSGAGTLARPLKPLVVIPTTAGTGSECTSVAVVYDVENKVKLAFSDRFLLPDIAVLDPLMTRSLPPGLTASTGMDALTHAVESYIGIDASPHSEAMAAAAVKLIFNNIVRATENGDDLEARGAMLIAANM
;
A
#
# COMPACT_ATOMS: atom_id res chain seq x y z
N MET A 1 -11.74 21.83 21.25
CA MET A 1 -10.80 21.98 22.39
C MET A 1 -9.57 21.19 21.98
N LEU A 2 -8.35 21.74 22.13
CA LEU A 2 -7.15 21.00 21.72
C LEU A 2 -6.96 19.78 22.64
N PRO A 3 -6.54 18.60 22.13
CA PRO A 3 -6.27 17.44 22.97
C PRO A 3 -5.11 17.70 23.92
N GLU A 4 -5.14 17.11 25.11
CA GLU A 4 -4.07 17.25 26.11
C GLU A 4 -2.73 16.64 25.61
N PHE A 5 -2.82 15.56 24.82
CA PHE A 5 -1.69 14.92 24.17
C PHE A 5 -2.16 14.31 22.83
N TYR A 6 -1.34 14.44 21.79
CA TYR A 6 -1.47 13.63 20.59
C TYR A 6 -0.08 13.37 19.99
N GLN A 7 0.05 12.29 19.24
CA GLN A 7 1.23 11.98 18.45
C GLN A 7 0.80 11.79 17.00
N PHE A 8 1.46 12.50 16.09
CA PHE A 8 1.33 12.27 14.66
C PHE A 8 2.65 11.72 14.13
N PHE A 9 2.62 10.56 13.49
CA PHE A 9 3.80 9.89 12.96
C PHE A 9 3.48 9.30 11.59
N HIS A 10 4.18 9.77 10.57
CA HIS A 10 3.97 9.37 9.18
C HIS A 10 5.31 9.42 8.42
N PRO A 11 6.13 8.37 8.51
CA PRO A 11 7.49 8.35 7.96
C PRO A 11 7.52 8.00 6.46
N THR A 12 6.41 7.50 5.90
CA THR A 12 6.31 7.10 4.50
C THR A 12 6.57 8.27 3.57
N LYS A 13 7.56 8.14 2.69
CA LYS A 13 7.80 9.10 1.61
C LYS A 13 6.73 8.94 0.55
N MET A 14 6.01 10.01 0.24
CA MET A 14 4.93 9.97 -0.73
C MET A 14 5.33 10.75 -1.97
N ILE A 15 5.32 10.07 -3.11
CA ILE A 15 5.59 10.69 -4.41
C ILE A 15 4.35 10.56 -5.28
N PHE A 16 4.01 11.61 -6.01
CA PHE A 16 2.82 11.66 -6.85
C PHE A 16 3.17 12.20 -8.23
N GLY A 17 2.70 11.53 -9.27
CA GLY A 17 2.91 11.99 -10.62
C GLY A 17 2.37 11.01 -11.65
N LYS A 18 1.93 11.53 -12.80
CA LYS A 18 1.54 10.70 -13.93
C LYS A 18 2.79 10.03 -14.52
N GLY A 19 2.80 8.69 -14.56
CA GLY A 19 3.91 7.91 -15.09
C GLY A 19 5.09 7.74 -14.13
N ILE A 20 5.00 8.26 -12.90
CA ILE A 20 6.07 8.15 -11.91
C ILE A 20 6.33 6.71 -11.49
N SER A 21 5.33 5.82 -11.65
CA SER A 21 5.52 4.38 -11.44
C SER A 21 6.65 3.77 -12.30
N CYS A 22 6.98 4.37 -13.44
CA CYS A 22 8.08 3.90 -14.29
C CYS A 22 9.41 4.66 -14.04
N ASP A 23 9.38 5.71 -13.22
CA ASP A 23 10.49 6.65 -13.02
C ASP A 23 10.62 7.06 -11.54
N PHE A 24 10.71 6.06 -10.65
CA PHE A 24 10.90 6.26 -9.21
C PHE A 24 12.20 5.64 -8.68
N ALA A 25 13.07 5.14 -9.56
CA ALA A 25 14.27 4.41 -9.16
C ALA A 25 15.24 5.25 -8.31
N HIS A 26 15.31 6.56 -8.56
CA HIS A 26 16.09 7.49 -7.74
C HIS A 26 15.68 7.45 -6.26
N GLU A 27 14.38 7.28 -6.00
CA GLU A 27 13.85 7.20 -4.64
C GLU A 27 14.33 5.96 -3.89
N LEU A 28 14.65 4.88 -4.61
CA LEU A 28 15.18 3.64 -4.03
C LEU A 28 16.64 3.75 -3.57
N GLU A 29 17.38 4.76 -4.03
CA GLU A 29 18.79 4.94 -3.66
C GLU A 29 18.96 5.19 -2.16
N GLU A 30 17.95 5.80 -1.51
CA GLU A 30 17.93 6.08 -0.07
C GLU A 30 17.73 4.80 0.77
N LEU A 31 17.22 3.71 0.18
CA LEU A 31 16.79 2.50 0.90
C LEU A 31 17.90 1.45 1.09
N ASN A 32 19.14 1.72 0.65
CA ASN A 32 20.29 0.81 0.74
C ASN A 32 20.01 -0.62 0.21
N ALA A 33 19.10 -0.75 -0.76
CA ALA A 33 18.73 -2.00 -1.41
C ALA A 33 18.80 -1.85 -2.94
N LYS A 34 19.23 -2.91 -3.62
CA LYS A 34 19.32 -2.98 -5.09
C LYS A 34 18.52 -4.13 -5.70
N LYS A 35 18.06 -5.06 -4.86
CA LYS A 35 17.34 -6.27 -5.28
C LYS A 35 15.95 -6.29 -4.67
N TYR A 36 14.91 -6.28 -5.50
CA TYR A 36 13.53 -6.24 -5.03
C TYR A 36 12.73 -7.43 -5.54
N PHE A 37 11.75 -7.86 -4.75
CA PHE A 37 10.76 -8.88 -5.14
C PHE A 37 9.40 -8.22 -5.31
N ILE A 38 8.72 -8.49 -6.44
CA ILE A 38 7.41 -7.91 -6.74
C ILE A 38 6.30 -8.75 -6.11
N VAL A 39 5.35 -8.08 -5.45
CA VAL A 39 4.12 -8.67 -4.92
C VAL A 39 2.94 -8.03 -5.63
N SER A 40 2.07 -8.83 -6.25
CA SER A 40 0.93 -8.34 -7.00
C SER A 40 -0.17 -9.41 -7.11
N ASP A 41 -1.25 -9.07 -7.79
CA ASP A 41 -2.33 -9.97 -8.17
C ASP A 41 -2.38 -10.18 -9.69
N HIS A 42 -3.21 -11.12 -10.14
CA HIS A 42 -3.36 -11.43 -11.56
C HIS A 42 -4.00 -10.30 -12.36
N VAL A 43 -4.75 -9.40 -11.70
CA VAL A 43 -5.47 -8.31 -12.37
C VAL A 43 -4.49 -7.26 -12.87
N ILE A 44 -3.39 -7.06 -12.15
CA ILE A 44 -2.31 -6.13 -12.52
C ILE A 44 -1.37 -6.72 -13.57
N HIS A 45 -1.17 -8.04 -13.58
CA HIS A 45 -0.28 -8.71 -14.55
C HIS A 45 -0.69 -8.50 -16.01
N ASP A 46 -1.98 -8.34 -16.28
CA ASP A 46 -2.48 -8.09 -17.64
C ASP A 46 -2.22 -6.66 -18.13
N LEU A 47 -1.53 -5.83 -17.33
CA LEU A 47 -1.12 -4.48 -17.68
C LEU A 47 0.36 -4.50 -18.08
N ALA A 48 0.65 -4.03 -19.30
CA ALA A 48 2.02 -3.76 -19.79
C ALA A 48 2.88 -2.90 -18.82
N LEU A 49 2.23 -2.27 -17.84
CA LEU A 49 2.85 -1.47 -16.78
C LEU A 49 3.84 -2.24 -15.90
N LEU A 50 3.63 -3.54 -15.60
CA LEU A 50 4.62 -4.29 -14.80
C LEU A 50 5.95 -4.41 -15.53
N ASP A 51 5.92 -4.65 -16.84
CA ASP A 51 7.13 -4.73 -17.65
C ASP A 51 7.81 -3.36 -17.76
N ASP A 52 7.04 -2.28 -17.92
CA ASP A 52 7.57 -0.92 -17.92
C ASP A 52 8.28 -0.57 -16.60
N ILE A 53 7.67 -0.91 -15.46
CA ILE A 53 8.27 -0.74 -14.13
C ILE A 53 9.58 -1.53 -14.01
N ARG A 54 9.57 -2.80 -14.41
CA ARG A 54 10.77 -3.65 -14.39
C ARG A 54 11.89 -3.09 -15.26
N ASN A 55 11.54 -2.61 -16.45
CA ASN A 55 12.48 -2.03 -17.39
C ASN A 55 13.08 -0.72 -16.86
N GLY A 56 12.25 0.17 -16.29
CA GLY A 56 12.71 1.41 -15.67
C GLY A 56 13.69 1.14 -14.52
N LEU A 57 13.33 0.22 -13.62
CA LEU A 57 14.21 -0.18 -12.51
C LEU A 57 15.53 -0.81 -12.99
N HIS A 58 15.46 -1.67 -14.01
CA HIS A 58 16.65 -2.32 -14.58
C HIS A 58 17.62 -1.32 -15.21
N GLN A 59 17.11 -0.31 -15.94
CA GLN A 59 17.92 0.74 -16.55
C GLN A 59 18.71 1.55 -15.53
N GLU A 60 18.14 1.74 -14.34
CA GLU A 60 18.74 2.46 -13.21
C GLU A 60 19.56 1.56 -12.27
N GLY A 61 19.85 0.33 -12.69
CA GLY A 61 20.73 -0.59 -11.98
C GLY A 61 20.09 -1.32 -10.78
N PHE A 62 18.76 -1.36 -10.70
CA PHE A 62 18.01 -2.17 -9.74
C PHE A 62 17.61 -3.51 -10.37
N THR A 63 17.54 -4.56 -9.56
CA THR A 63 17.23 -5.92 -10.02
C THR A 63 15.92 -6.39 -9.42
N ILE A 64 14.99 -6.84 -10.26
CA ILE A 64 13.83 -7.60 -9.81
C ILE A 64 14.21 -9.09 -9.75
N THR A 65 14.29 -9.66 -8.55
CA THR A 65 14.78 -11.03 -8.33
C THR A 65 13.71 -12.09 -8.55
N GLY A 66 12.45 -11.70 -8.52
CA GLY A 66 11.29 -12.57 -8.70
C GLY A 66 9.98 -11.81 -8.51
N GLN A 67 8.88 -12.54 -8.64
CA GLN A 67 7.54 -12.00 -8.46
C GLN A 67 6.58 -13.06 -7.89
N PHE A 68 5.60 -12.62 -7.12
CA PHE A 68 4.43 -13.38 -6.74
C PHE A 68 3.19 -12.62 -7.21
N LEU A 69 2.36 -13.24 -8.05
CA LEU A 69 1.23 -12.60 -8.72
C LEU A 69 -0.13 -13.19 -8.32
N ASP A 70 -0.14 -14.08 -7.34
CA ASP A 70 -1.32 -14.87 -7.01
C ASP A 70 -1.92 -14.40 -5.68
N VAL A 71 -1.84 -13.10 -5.38
CA VAL A 71 -2.48 -12.53 -4.19
C VAL A 71 -4.00 -12.60 -4.36
N PRO A 72 -4.73 -13.25 -3.43
CA PRO A 72 -6.19 -13.30 -3.47
C PRO A 72 -6.83 -11.96 -3.11
N GLN A 73 -8.13 -11.82 -3.42
CA GLN A 73 -8.90 -10.60 -3.11
C GLN A 73 -8.89 -10.21 -1.63
N ASP A 74 -8.83 -11.16 -0.70
CA ASP A 74 -8.47 -10.92 0.69
C ASP A 74 -7.07 -11.47 0.91
N ALA A 75 -6.15 -10.69 1.48
CA ALA A 75 -4.82 -11.16 1.86
C ALA A 75 -4.93 -12.45 2.68
N SER A 76 -4.12 -13.47 2.39
CA SER A 76 -4.20 -14.77 3.08
C SER A 76 -2.87 -15.16 3.69
N LEU A 77 -2.90 -15.90 4.81
CA LEU A 77 -1.69 -16.43 5.46
C LEU A 77 -0.83 -17.24 4.49
N ALA A 78 -1.45 -18.03 3.62
CA ALA A 78 -0.75 -18.81 2.60
C ALA A 78 -0.02 -17.95 1.57
N ALA A 79 -0.63 -16.84 1.10
CA ALA A 79 0.02 -15.91 0.19
C ALA A 79 1.20 -15.21 0.89
N VAL A 80 1.01 -14.77 2.12
CA VAL A 80 2.05 -14.13 2.95
C VAL A 80 3.27 -15.04 3.11
N GLN A 81 3.08 -16.30 3.50
CA GLN A 81 4.16 -17.27 3.65
C GLN A 81 4.90 -17.52 2.33
N LYS A 82 4.17 -17.63 1.20
CA LYS A 82 4.78 -17.81 -0.13
C LYS A 82 5.63 -16.62 -0.53
N VAL A 83 5.12 -15.38 -0.37
CA VAL A 83 5.86 -14.16 -0.68
C VAL A 83 7.15 -14.08 0.12
N SER A 84 7.06 -14.24 1.44
CA SER A 84 8.22 -14.19 2.34
C SER A 84 9.30 -15.21 1.96
N ARG A 85 8.88 -16.45 1.70
CA ARG A 85 9.77 -17.53 1.28
C ARG A 85 10.43 -17.24 -0.07
N GLN A 86 9.65 -16.90 -1.10
CA GLN A 86 10.18 -16.67 -2.45
C GLN A 86 11.08 -15.43 -2.52
N ALA A 87 10.74 -14.35 -1.81
CA ALA A 87 11.60 -13.18 -1.69
C ALA A 87 12.95 -13.54 -1.04
N SER A 88 12.93 -14.36 0.01
CA SER A 88 14.14 -14.86 0.67
C SER A 88 14.99 -15.75 -0.25
N GLU A 89 14.38 -16.73 -0.92
CA GLU A 89 15.06 -17.69 -1.80
C GLU A 89 15.72 -17.02 -3.02
N THR A 90 15.15 -15.92 -3.51
CA THR A 90 15.68 -15.15 -4.65
C THR A 90 16.75 -14.12 -4.24
N GLY A 91 17.03 -13.98 -2.94
CA GLY A 91 18.00 -13.01 -2.42
C GLY A 91 17.55 -11.56 -2.54
N ALA A 92 16.24 -11.31 -2.48
CA ALA A 92 15.70 -9.97 -2.42
C ALA A 92 16.15 -9.24 -1.15
N GLN A 93 16.28 -7.92 -1.25
CA GLN A 93 16.65 -7.01 -0.17
C GLN A 93 15.46 -6.13 0.26
N GLY A 94 14.43 -6.02 -0.57
CA GLY A 94 13.18 -5.33 -0.27
C GLY A 94 12.02 -5.87 -1.11
N LEU A 95 10.82 -5.38 -0.84
CA LEU A 95 9.59 -5.73 -1.55
C LEU A 95 9.05 -4.52 -2.32
N ILE A 96 8.46 -4.76 -3.49
CA ILE A 96 7.66 -3.77 -4.23
C ILE A 96 6.25 -4.35 -4.37
N ALA A 97 5.26 -3.76 -3.70
CA ALA A 97 3.87 -4.17 -3.78
C ALA A 97 3.14 -3.31 -4.82
N ILE A 98 2.46 -3.94 -5.77
CA ILE A 98 1.75 -3.24 -6.85
C ILE A 98 0.34 -3.81 -6.91
N GLY A 99 -0.65 -3.05 -6.44
CA GLY A 99 -2.02 -3.57 -6.34
C GLY A 99 -2.90 -2.77 -5.40
N GLY A 100 -4.08 -3.33 -5.09
CA GLY A 100 -4.98 -2.77 -4.08
C GLY A 100 -4.56 -3.11 -2.65
N GLY A 101 -5.44 -2.80 -1.69
CA GLY A 101 -5.17 -3.01 -0.26
C GLY A 101 -4.71 -4.43 0.10
N SER A 102 -5.29 -5.46 -0.52
CA SER A 102 -4.92 -6.87 -0.22
C SER A 102 -3.51 -7.24 -0.66
N VAL A 103 -3.01 -6.66 -1.74
CA VAL A 103 -1.62 -6.83 -2.19
C VAL A 103 -0.67 -6.13 -1.21
N ILE A 104 -1.00 -4.90 -0.83
CA ILE A 104 -0.19 -4.10 0.10
C ILE A 104 -0.15 -4.79 1.47
N ASP A 105 -1.29 -5.24 1.99
CA ASP A 105 -1.39 -5.94 3.27
C ASP A 105 -0.64 -7.28 3.24
N THR A 106 -0.71 -8.01 2.12
CA THR A 106 0.08 -9.23 1.94
C THR A 106 1.58 -8.93 1.99
N ALA A 107 2.03 -7.86 1.32
CA ALA A 107 3.43 -7.47 1.31
C ALA A 107 3.91 -7.01 2.70
N LYS A 108 3.12 -6.19 3.40
CA LYS A 108 3.39 -5.78 4.79
C LYS A 108 3.52 -6.98 5.73
N ALA A 109 2.54 -7.88 5.69
CA ALA A 109 2.54 -9.08 6.53
C ALA A 109 3.71 -10.02 6.19
N ALA A 110 4.02 -10.19 4.90
CA ALA A 110 5.20 -10.96 4.48
C ALA A 110 6.51 -10.32 4.92
N ASN A 111 6.56 -8.99 5.02
CA ASN A 111 7.77 -8.27 5.40
C ASN A 111 8.23 -8.56 6.84
N PHE A 112 7.32 -8.93 7.76
CA PHE A 112 7.68 -9.43 9.09
C PHE A 112 8.65 -10.60 8.98
N THR A 113 8.19 -11.69 8.38
CA THR A 113 8.96 -12.95 8.31
C THR A 113 10.10 -12.88 7.30
N PHE A 114 9.98 -12.05 6.25
CA PHE A 114 11.06 -11.81 5.29
C PHE A 114 12.24 -11.04 5.92
N SER A 115 11.98 -10.21 6.93
CA SER A 115 13.01 -9.41 7.60
C SER A 115 13.56 -10.09 8.84
N GLU A 116 12.68 -10.64 9.69
CA GLU A 116 13.03 -11.14 11.02
C GLU A 116 13.00 -12.68 11.13
N GLY A 117 12.47 -13.38 10.12
CA GLY A 117 12.23 -14.84 10.19
C GLY A 117 10.98 -15.18 11.02
N GLY A 118 10.93 -16.39 11.56
CA GLY A 118 9.82 -16.82 12.43
C GLY A 118 8.52 -17.14 11.69
N ASP A 119 7.45 -17.28 12.45
CA ASP A 119 6.08 -17.46 11.97
C ASP A 119 5.24 -16.19 12.23
N LEU A 120 4.45 -15.77 11.23
CA LEU A 120 3.67 -14.54 11.32
C LEU A 120 2.70 -14.54 12.52
N VAL A 121 2.00 -15.66 12.74
CA VAL A 121 0.94 -15.73 13.74
C VAL A 121 1.55 -16.03 15.11
N GLU A 122 2.47 -16.97 15.21
CA GLU A 122 3.05 -17.35 16.50
C GLU A 122 3.92 -16.25 17.10
N ASP A 123 4.75 -15.58 16.28
CA ASP A 123 5.75 -14.63 16.77
C ASP A 123 5.28 -13.16 16.72
N TYR A 124 4.35 -12.82 15.81
CA TYR A 124 4.02 -11.42 15.52
C TYR A 124 2.54 -11.04 15.69
N SER A 125 1.70 -11.93 16.24
CA SER A 125 0.30 -11.58 16.53
C SER A 125 0.15 -10.39 17.47
N GLY A 126 -0.76 -9.47 17.13
CA GLY A 126 -1.10 -8.31 17.94
C GLY A 126 -0.46 -7.02 17.44
N ALA A 127 -0.09 -6.14 18.37
CA ALA A 127 0.43 -4.81 18.07
C ALA A 127 1.78 -4.52 18.74
N GLY A 128 2.67 -3.83 18.03
CA GLY A 128 3.97 -3.38 18.56
C GLY A 128 4.97 -4.51 18.80
N THR A 129 4.93 -5.57 17.99
CA THR A 129 5.78 -6.76 18.15
C THR A 129 7.19 -6.58 17.58
N LEU A 130 7.42 -5.57 16.73
CA LEU A 130 8.70 -5.35 16.08
C LEU A 130 9.63 -4.46 16.93
N ALA A 131 10.87 -4.93 17.11
CA ALA A 131 11.89 -4.19 17.83
C ALA A 131 12.67 -3.19 16.96
N ARG A 132 12.64 -3.34 15.63
CA ARG A 132 13.41 -2.56 14.66
C ARG A 132 12.69 -2.44 13.32
N PRO A 133 13.08 -1.48 12.46
CA PRO A 133 12.57 -1.39 11.10
C PRO A 133 12.77 -2.68 10.30
N LEU A 134 11.79 -2.99 9.46
CA LEU A 134 11.84 -4.11 8.52
C LEU A 134 12.73 -3.77 7.31
N LYS A 135 12.90 -4.74 6.42
CA LYS A 135 13.48 -4.50 5.10
C LYS A 135 12.62 -3.53 4.29
N PRO A 136 13.21 -2.83 3.32
CA PRO A 136 12.51 -1.86 2.49
C PRO A 136 11.21 -2.40 1.87
N LEU A 137 10.13 -1.62 1.99
CA LEU A 137 8.85 -1.85 1.35
C LEU A 137 8.43 -0.62 0.57
N VAL A 138 8.28 -0.79 -0.74
CA VAL A 138 7.73 0.22 -1.65
C VAL A 138 6.38 -0.23 -2.16
N VAL A 139 5.42 0.69 -2.24
CA VAL A 139 4.04 0.38 -2.60
C VAL A 139 3.56 1.28 -3.74
N ILE A 140 2.84 0.69 -4.69
CA ILE A 140 2.24 1.35 -5.84
C ILE A 140 0.74 1.00 -5.84
N PRO A 141 -0.10 1.81 -5.19
CA PRO A 141 -1.53 1.50 -5.07
C PRO A 141 -2.24 1.60 -6.43
N THR A 142 -3.12 0.63 -6.69
CA THR A 142 -3.96 0.60 -7.91
C THR A 142 -5.44 0.80 -7.61
N THR A 143 -5.75 1.07 -6.35
CA THR A 143 -7.07 1.47 -5.86
C THR A 143 -6.93 2.72 -5.00
N ALA A 144 -7.91 3.62 -5.05
CA ALA A 144 -8.00 4.76 -4.16
C ALA A 144 -9.10 4.50 -3.12
N GLY A 145 -8.74 3.89 -1.99
CA GLY A 145 -9.70 3.52 -0.94
C GLY A 145 -9.07 3.25 0.42
N THR A 146 -8.33 2.15 0.53
CA THR A 146 -7.91 1.62 1.84
C THR A 146 -6.85 2.47 2.56
N GLY A 147 -6.11 3.30 1.82
CA GLY A 147 -4.95 4.04 2.34
C GLY A 147 -3.83 3.13 2.85
N SER A 148 -3.83 1.83 2.51
CA SER A 148 -2.85 0.90 3.08
C SER A 148 -1.42 1.27 2.70
N GLU A 149 -1.21 2.03 1.65
CA GLU A 149 0.09 2.60 1.31
C GLU A 149 0.68 3.54 2.37
N CYS A 150 -0.11 4.00 3.34
CA CYS A 150 0.28 5.01 4.31
C CYS A 150 -0.16 4.67 5.75
N THR A 151 -0.60 3.44 6.00
CA THR A 151 -1.04 2.96 7.33
C THR A 151 -0.03 1.99 7.96
N SER A 152 -0.05 1.91 9.29
CA SER A 152 0.77 0.97 10.08
C SER A 152 0.09 -0.37 10.35
N VAL A 153 -0.94 -0.73 9.56
CA VAL A 153 -1.76 -1.92 9.76
C VAL A 153 -1.71 -2.80 8.52
N ALA A 154 -1.71 -4.12 8.73
CA ALA A 154 -1.97 -5.12 7.71
C ALA A 154 -3.09 -6.06 8.20
N VAL A 155 -4.09 -6.31 7.36
CA VAL A 155 -5.18 -7.22 7.67
C VAL A 155 -5.05 -8.47 6.82
N VAL A 156 -4.91 -9.63 7.47
CA VAL A 156 -4.75 -10.93 6.80
C VAL A 156 -5.91 -11.84 7.19
N TYR A 157 -6.56 -12.44 6.21
CA TYR A 157 -7.61 -13.41 6.42
C TYR A 157 -7.03 -14.82 6.66
N ASP A 158 -7.32 -15.36 7.83
CA ASP A 158 -7.09 -16.76 8.17
C ASP A 158 -8.25 -17.58 7.61
N VAL A 159 -8.00 -18.28 6.51
CA VAL A 159 -9.00 -19.09 5.79
C VAL A 159 -9.46 -20.28 6.62
N GLU A 160 -8.59 -20.87 7.43
CA GLU A 160 -8.89 -22.07 8.23
C GLU A 160 -9.83 -21.72 9.38
N ASN A 161 -9.50 -20.65 10.12
CA ASN A 161 -10.28 -20.19 11.27
C ASN A 161 -11.40 -19.22 10.89
N LYS A 162 -11.45 -18.74 9.64
CA LYS A 162 -12.41 -17.77 9.09
C LYS A 162 -12.43 -16.43 9.83
N VAL A 163 -11.26 -15.96 10.24
CA VAL A 163 -11.10 -14.70 10.99
C VAL A 163 -10.15 -13.75 10.27
N LYS A 164 -10.40 -12.43 10.38
CA LYS A 164 -9.44 -11.41 9.96
C LYS A 164 -8.48 -11.12 11.11
N LEU A 165 -7.20 -11.37 10.89
CA LEU A 165 -6.11 -11.07 11.80
C LEU A 165 -5.56 -9.69 11.45
N ALA A 166 -5.44 -8.81 12.45
CA ALA A 166 -4.85 -7.49 12.28
C ALA A 166 -3.47 -7.46 12.93
N PHE A 167 -2.48 -7.05 12.14
CA PHE A 167 -1.11 -6.81 12.59
C PHE A 167 -0.88 -5.31 12.55
N SER A 168 -0.45 -4.72 13.66
CA SER A 168 -0.25 -3.27 13.76
C SER A 168 1.11 -2.95 14.36
N ASP A 169 1.96 -2.28 13.59
CA ASP A 169 3.25 -1.82 14.06
C ASP A 169 3.69 -0.61 13.24
N ARG A 170 4.29 0.39 13.88
CA ARG A 170 4.81 1.57 13.17
C ARG A 170 5.84 1.22 12.10
N PHE A 171 6.54 0.09 12.24
CA PHE A 171 7.51 -0.40 11.26
C PHE A 171 6.86 -1.12 10.05
N LEU A 172 5.53 -1.22 10.00
CA LEU A 172 4.78 -1.65 8.81
C LEU A 172 4.50 -0.54 7.80
N LEU A 173 4.67 0.72 8.19
CA LEU A 173 4.52 1.84 7.28
C LEU A 173 5.52 1.65 6.12
N PRO A 174 5.06 1.70 4.85
CA PRO A 174 5.96 1.60 3.71
C PRO A 174 7.01 2.70 3.75
N ASP A 175 8.20 2.43 3.22
CA ASP A 175 9.23 3.45 3.06
C ASP A 175 8.82 4.48 2.01
N ILE A 176 8.24 4.01 0.90
CA ILE A 176 7.80 4.84 -0.22
C ILE A 176 6.42 4.40 -0.72
N ALA A 177 5.51 5.37 -0.87
CA ALA A 177 4.25 5.23 -1.59
C ALA A 177 4.30 6.00 -2.92
N VAL A 178 4.15 5.28 -4.03
CA VAL A 178 4.22 5.80 -5.40
C VAL A 178 2.81 5.97 -5.97
N LEU A 179 2.27 7.18 -5.86
CA LEU A 179 0.91 7.50 -6.27
C LEU A 179 0.87 7.92 -7.74
N ASP A 180 0.56 6.98 -8.63
CA ASP A 180 0.43 7.22 -10.06
C ASP A 180 -1.02 7.05 -10.54
N PRO A 181 -1.69 8.11 -11.04
CA PRO A 181 -3.06 7.99 -11.53
C PRO A 181 -3.21 7.02 -12.71
N LEU A 182 -2.14 6.69 -13.45
CA LEU A 182 -2.20 5.66 -14.49
C LEU A 182 -2.48 4.26 -13.92
N MET A 183 -2.05 4.00 -12.68
CA MET A 183 -2.20 2.70 -12.01
C MET A 183 -3.63 2.43 -11.54
N THR A 184 -4.49 3.46 -11.51
CA THR A 184 -5.92 3.33 -11.16
C THR A 184 -6.85 3.48 -12.38
N ARG A 185 -6.30 3.82 -13.56
CA ARG A 185 -7.09 4.13 -14.76
C ARG A 185 -8.04 3.00 -15.17
N SER A 186 -7.56 1.75 -15.12
CA SER A 186 -8.30 0.55 -15.50
C SER A 186 -9.29 0.06 -14.43
N LEU A 187 -9.33 0.69 -13.25
CA LEU A 187 -10.23 0.28 -12.18
C LEU A 187 -11.69 0.47 -12.63
N PRO A 188 -12.53 -0.59 -12.63
CA PRO A 188 -13.91 -0.49 -13.10
C PRO A 188 -14.74 0.54 -12.31
N PRO A 189 -15.79 1.13 -12.91
CA PRO A 189 -16.64 2.12 -12.25
C PRO A 189 -17.17 1.67 -10.89
N GLY A 190 -17.69 0.44 -10.80
CA GLY A 190 -18.23 -0.11 -9.55
C GLY A 190 -17.20 -0.17 -8.42
N LEU A 191 -15.98 -0.63 -8.74
CA LEU A 191 -14.88 -0.68 -7.77
C LEU A 191 -14.38 0.72 -7.43
N THR A 192 -14.31 1.62 -8.41
CA THR A 192 -13.93 3.03 -8.18
C THR A 192 -14.87 3.72 -7.20
N ALA A 193 -16.18 3.53 -7.37
CA ALA A 193 -17.18 4.07 -6.48
C ALA A 193 -17.05 3.45 -5.07
N SER A 194 -16.93 2.12 -4.98
CA SER A 194 -16.85 1.45 -3.67
C SER A 194 -15.58 1.84 -2.90
N THR A 195 -14.42 1.88 -3.55
CA THR A 195 -13.17 2.27 -2.87
C THR A 195 -13.16 3.75 -2.55
N GLY A 196 -13.74 4.61 -3.41
CA GLY A 196 -13.88 6.03 -3.08
C GLY A 196 -14.78 6.27 -1.87
N MET A 197 -15.84 5.47 -1.69
CA MET A 197 -16.69 5.50 -0.50
C MET A 197 -16.01 4.93 0.74
N ASP A 198 -15.12 3.95 0.59
CA ASP A 198 -14.24 3.45 1.65
C ASP A 198 -13.33 4.57 2.17
N ALA A 199 -12.61 5.27 1.27
CA ALA A 199 -11.79 6.43 1.61
C ALA A 199 -12.62 7.55 2.29
N LEU A 200 -13.84 7.79 1.81
CA LEU A 200 -14.72 8.79 2.44
C LEU A 200 -15.10 8.40 3.87
N THR A 201 -15.37 7.11 4.08
CA THR A 201 -15.70 6.56 5.41
C THR A 201 -14.52 6.75 6.34
N HIS A 202 -13.31 6.38 5.92
CA HIS A 202 -12.09 6.60 6.70
C HIS A 202 -11.88 8.07 7.05
N ALA A 203 -12.05 9.00 6.10
CA ALA A 203 -11.90 10.42 6.36
C ALA A 203 -12.94 10.92 7.39
N VAL A 204 -14.21 10.55 7.25
CA VAL A 204 -15.26 10.95 8.20
C VAL A 204 -15.00 10.35 9.59
N GLU A 205 -14.68 9.06 9.69
CA GLU A 205 -14.40 8.39 10.96
C GLU A 205 -13.15 8.97 11.65
N SER A 206 -12.11 9.31 10.89
CA SER A 206 -10.90 9.96 11.40
C SER A 206 -11.17 11.38 11.91
N TYR A 207 -12.10 12.10 11.27
CA TYR A 207 -12.48 13.46 11.68
C TYR A 207 -13.31 13.49 12.97
N ILE A 208 -14.25 12.54 13.14
CA ILE A 208 -15.15 12.51 14.31
C ILE A 208 -14.67 11.55 15.42
N GLY A 209 -13.54 10.88 15.18
CA GLY A 209 -13.00 9.86 16.08
C GLY A 209 -12.61 10.43 17.45
N ILE A 210 -12.67 9.57 18.47
CA ILE A 210 -12.29 9.93 19.84
C ILE A 210 -10.80 10.32 19.97
N ASP A 211 -9.96 9.77 19.09
CA ASP A 211 -8.52 10.01 19.00
C ASP A 211 -8.16 11.02 17.90
N ALA A 212 -9.13 11.79 17.42
CA ALA A 212 -8.88 12.83 16.42
C ALA A 212 -7.84 13.85 16.95
N SER A 213 -6.95 14.24 16.05
CA SER A 213 -5.89 15.22 16.31
C SER A 213 -5.97 16.36 15.30
N PRO A 214 -5.37 17.53 15.57
CA PRO A 214 -5.37 18.62 14.59
C PRO A 214 -4.78 18.23 13.22
N HIS A 215 -3.85 17.26 13.18
CA HIS A 215 -3.29 16.75 11.94
C HIS A 215 -4.29 15.86 11.19
N SER A 216 -4.89 14.88 11.87
CA SER A 216 -5.87 13.99 11.25
C SER A 216 -7.13 14.74 10.82
N GLU A 217 -7.62 15.70 11.61
CA GLU A 217 -8.76 16.56 11.25
C GLU A 217 -8.47 17.37 9.98
N ALA A 218 -7.27 17.96 9.87
CA ALA A 218 -6.88 18.73 8.70
C ALA A 218 -6.79 17.86 7.43
N MET A 219 -6.20 16.67 7.55
CA MET A 219 -6.08 15.73 6.44
C MET A 219 -7.46 15.18 6.03
N ALA A 220 -8.25 14.73 6.99
CA ALA A 220 -9.61 14.22 6.76
C ALA A 220 -10.52 15.26 6.09
N ALA A 221 -10.49 16.52 6.54
CA ALA A 221 -11.30 17.58 5.92
C ALA A 221 -10.87 17.83 4.46
N ALA A 222 -9.58 17.78 4.16
CA ALA A 222 -9.07 17.88 2.81
C ALA A 222 -9.42 16.66 1.95
N ALA A 223 -9.33 15.44 2.49
CA ALA A 223 -9.73 14.20 1.85
C ALA A 223 -11.21 14.22 1.46
N VAL A 224 -12.11 14.56 2.40
CA VAL A 224 -13.55 14.71 2.14
C VAL A 224 -13.79 15.68 0.98
N LYS A 225 -13.11 16.84 0.97
CA LYS A 225 -13.25 17.83 -0.10
C LYS A 225 -12.77 17.29 -1.44
N LEU A 226 -11.64 16.60 -1.49
CA LEU A 226 -11.11 16.00 -2.72
C LEU A 226 -12.06 14.92 -3.25
N ILE A 227 -12.52 14.02 -2.38
CA ILE A 227 -13.44 12.94 -2.73
C ILE A 227 -14.75 13.51 -3.29
N PHE A 228 -15.37 14.44 -2.57
CA PHE A 228 -16.64 15.04 -2.97
C PHE A 228 -16.58 15.66 -4.38
N ASN A 229 -15.46 16.30 -4.72
CA ASN A 229 -15.29 16.96 -6.01
C ASN A 229 -14.92 16.02 -7.16
N ASN A 230 -14.46 14.79 -6.88
CA ASN A 230 -13.82 13.94 -7.89
C ASN A 230 -14.37 12.51 -8.01
N ILE A 231 -15.00 11.95 -6.98
CA ILE A 231 -15.43 10.54 -6.98
C ILE A 231 -16.39 10.22 -8.14
N VAL A 232 -17.33 11.12 -8.44
CA VAL A 232 -18.27 10.95 -9.56
C VAL A 232 -17.53 10.98 -10.89
N ARG A 233 -16.66 11.98 -11.11
CA ARG A 233 -15.83 12.10 -12.33
C ARG A 233 -14.97 10.85 -12.54
N ALA A 234 -14.28 10.40 -11.51
CA ALA A 234 -13.42 9.21 -11.56
C ALA A 234 -14.22 7.92 -11.82
N THR A 235 -15.45 7.83 -11.32
CA THR A 235 -16.35 6.69 -11.52
C THR A 235 -16.93 6.67 -12.93
N GLU A 236 -17.38 7.81 -13.44
CA GLU A 236 -18.00 7.94 -14.77
C GLU A 236 -16.97 7.92 -15.90
N ASN A 237 -15.75 8.40 -15.65
CA ASN A 237 -14.68 8.47 -16.63
C ASN A 237 -13.33 8.03 -16.05
N GLY A 238 -12.95 6.79 -16.32
CA GLY A 238 -11.68 6.23 -15.85
C GLY A 238 -10.43 6.89 -16.42
N ASP A 239 -10.54 7.58 -17.56
CA ASP A 239 -9.46 8.33 -18.21
C ASP A 239 -9.29 9.76 -17.68
N ASP A 240 -10.16 10.22 -16.77
CA ASP A 240 -9.99 11.48 -16.05
C ASP A 240 -8.87 11.35 -15.01
N LEU A 241 -7.63 11.44 -15.48
CA LEU A 241 -6.43 11.26 -14.64
C LEU A 241 -6.30 12.31 -13.53
N GLU A 242 -6.92 13.48 -13.69
CA GLU A 242 -6.98 14.48 -12.62
C GLU A 242 -7.89 13.98 -11.50
N ALA A 243 -9.10 13.51 -11.82
CA ALA A 243 -10.00 12.95 -10.84
C ALA A 243 -9.42 11.68 -10.19
N ARG A 244 -8.78 10.79 -10.96
CA ARG A 244 -8.07 9.61 -10.45
C ARG A 244 -6.95 10.00 -9.48
N GLY A 245 -6.15 10.99 -9.84
CA GLY A 245 -5.06 11.48 -9.00
C GLY A 245 -5.57 12.12 -7.71
N ALA A 246 -6.63 12.92 -7.80
CA ALA A 246 -7.28 13.51 -6.64
C ALA A 246 -7.84 12.44 -5.68
N MET A 247 -8.41 11.36 -6.21
CA MET A 247 -8.88 10.23 -5.39
C MET A 247 -7.72 9.48 -4.72
N LEU A 248 -6.60 9.25 -5.42
CA LEU A 248 -5.41 8.64 -4.82
C LEU A 248 -4.86 9.48 -3.66
N ILE A 249 -4.69 10.79 -3.88
CA ILE A 249 -4.24 11.71 -2.83
C ILE A 249 -5.24 11.69 -1.66
N ALA A 250 -6.55 11.70 -1.94
CA ALA A 250 -7.54 11.72 -0.88
C ALA A 250 -7.60 10.43 -0.05
N ALA A 251 -7.39 9.26 -0.67
CA ALA A 251 -7.34 7.98 0.05
C ALA A 251 -6.08 7.82 0.91
N ASN A 252 -5.03 8.56 0.56
CA ASN A 252 -3.75 8.57 1.25
C ASN A 252 -3.70 9.55 2.44
N MET A 253 -4.62 10.53 2.49
CA MET A 253 -4.74 11.53 3.55
C MET A 253 -5.60 11.06 4.72
#